data_AF-A0A7S0BJX2-F1
#
_entry.id   AF-A0A7S0BJX2-F1
#
_cell.length_a   1.000
_cell.length_b   1.000
_cell.length_c   1.000
_cell.angle_alpha   90.00
_cell.angle_beta   90.00
_cell.angle_gamma   90.00
#
_symmetry.space_group_name_H-M   'P 1'
#
loop_
_entity.id
_entity.type
_entity.pdbx_description
1 polymer ?
#
loop_
_entity_poly.entity_id
_entity_poly.type
_entity_poly.pdbx_seq_one_letter_code
_entity_poly.pdbx_strand_id
1 'polypeptide(L)'
;MYGLQHAGLNSPVKLLVDDEWFVSTWAAAEMSHAEQKTSEAVQKILGGDWTADEASSVALVIQNAEETCSLLEDAKTKAKVFGLITRPVLQSVRSMLRGTFAGEAEDRDFDITLLDANRFRSCCRAVSLAASLGTMLNEFQESSVFYMLMEEACANGEDSGSPLFKQDVRRFQQEQAHLSSSIVRCVVDRFRNDLVPYRHCVVYGDLSAPPSDSVLSHDLSGDLREPMQLLEHRLGLIKSALGKTRAASRIWREIASELDKQVFEDIFILAFA
;
A
#
# COMPACT_ATOMS: atom_id res chain seq x y z
N MET A 1 46.87 -4.50 55.27
CA MET A 1 45.49 -4.97 55.05
C MET A 1 44.98 -4.31 53.79
N TYR A 2 44.76 -5.10 52.74
CA TYR A 2 44.20 -4.63 51.46
C TYR A 2 42.70 -4.41 51.64
N GLY A 3 42.24 -3.16 51.46
CA GLY A 3 40.82 -2.81 51.36
C GLY A 3 40.40 -2.78 49.90
N LEU A 4 39.49 -3.68 49.57
CA LEU A 4 38.99 -3.96 48.22
C LEU A 4 38.31 -2.77 47.55
N GLN A 5 38.55 -2.72 46.25
CA GLN A 5 37.95 -1.89 45.21
C GLN A 5 36.43 -1.79 45.34
N HIS A 6 35.92 -0.56 45.34
CA HIS A 6 34.58 -0.28 44.81
C HIS A 6 34.64 -0.46 43.28
N ALA A 7 34.49 -1.70 42.83
CA ALA A 7 34.04 -1.98 41.48
C ALA A 7 32.61 -1.41 41.38
N GLY A 8 32.50 -0.25 40.73
CA GLY A 8 31.22 0.31 40.31
C GLY A 8 30.47 -0.76 39.53
N LEU A 9 29.26 -1.06 40.00
CA LEU A 9 28.33 -1.99 39.38
C LEU A 9 28.12 -1.61 37.91
N ASN A 10 28.82 -2.33 37.03
CA ASN A 10 28.44 -2.43 35.63
C ASN A 10 27.04 -3.03 35.60
N SER A 11 26.09 -2.25 35.09
CA SER A 11 24.74 -2.72 34.75
C SER A 11 24.87 -4.04 33.96
N PRO A 12 24.11 -5.10 34.27
CA PRO A 12 24.16 -6.37 33.54
C PRO A 12 23.85 -6.22 32.04
N VAL A 13 23.25 -5.09 31.64
CA VAL A 13 23.05 -4.69 30.23
C VAL A 13 24.37 -4.35 29.54
N LYS A 14 25.34 -3.75 30.25
CA LYS A 14 26.65 -3.34 29.68
C LYS A 14 27.50 -4.52 29.21
N LEU A 15 27.40 -5.67 29.88
CA LEU A 15 28.18 -6.87 29.54
C LEU A 15 27.58 -7.67 28.37
N LEU A 16 26.33 -7.39 27.97
CA LEU A 16 25.64 -8.11 26.90
C LEU A 16 25.62 -7.33 25.58
N VAL A 17 25.75 -6.00 25.62
CA VAL A 17 25.71 -5.13 24.42
C VAL A 17 27.03 -5.17 23.62
N ASP A 18 28.15 -5.53 24.24
CA ASP A 18 29.45 -5.68 23.57
C ASP A 18 29.60 -7.01 22.79
N ASP A 19 28.66 -7.95 22.97
CA ASP A 19 28.63 -9.20 22.22
C ASP A 19 27.76 -9.05 20.97
N GLU A 20 28.39 -8.87 19.81
CA GLU A 20 27.69 -8.75 18.51
C GLU A 20 26.74 -9.92 18.25
N TRP A 21 27.02 -11.11 18.80
CA TRP A 21 26.17 -12.28 18.67
C TRP A 21 24.87 -12.13 19.49
N PHE A 22 24.96 -11.59 20.71
CA PHE A 22 23.80 -11.34 21.55
C PHE A 22 22.89 -10.27 20.93
N VAL A 23 23.46 -9.14 20.49
CA VAL A 23 22.70 -8.05 19.85
C VAL A 23 22.01 -8.54 18.58
N SER A 24 22.69 -9.36 17.77
CA SER A 24 22.11 -9.93 16.55
C SER A 24 20.97 -10.92 16.84
N THR A 25 21.15 -11.79 17.85
CA THR A 25 20.14 -12.78 18.24
C THR A 25 18.90 -12.12 18.83
N TRP A 26 19.10 -11.11 19.68
CA TRP A 26 18.01 -10.34 20.26
C TRP A 26 17.28 -9.50 19.19
N ALA A 27 18.00 -8.82 18.31
CA ALA A 27 17.38 -8.08 17.20
C ALA A 27 16.58 -9.00 16.26
N ALA A 28 17.05 -10.23 16.02
CA ALA A 28 16.31 -11.22 15.24
C ALA A 28 15.02 -11.69 15.94
N ALA A 29 15.03 -11.82 17.27
CA ALA A 29 13.83 -12.15 18.04
C ALA A 29 12.80 -11.00 18.01
N GLU A 30 13.24 -9.77 18.19
CA GLU A 30 12.38 -8.58 18.09
C GLU A 30 11.81 -8.41 16.68
N MET A 31 12.64 -8.62 15.65
CA MET A 31 12.21 -8.62 14.24
C MET A 31 11.12 -9.67 14.00
N SER A 32 11.31 -10.92 14.45
CA SER A 32 10.33 -11.99 14.26
C SER A 32 8.97 -11.68 14.91
N HIS A 33 9.00 -11.16 16.14
CA HIS A 33 7.79 -10.74 16.86
C HIS A 33 7.11 -9.53 16.19
N ALA A 34 7.89 -8.56 15.71
CA ALA A 34 7.42 -7.42 14.94
C ALA A 34 6.77 -7.84 13.61
N GLU A 35 7.38 -8.77 12.88
CA GLU A 35 6.85 -9.32 11.64
C GLU A 35 5.53 -10.05 11.86
N GLN A 36 5.43 -10.87 12.91
CA GLN A 36 4.19 -11.57 13.24
C GLN A 36 3.04 -10.59 13.51
N LYS A 37 3.25 -9.62 14.42
CA LYS A 37 2.23 -8.61 14.75
C LYS A 37 1.82 -7.78 13.55
N THR A 38 2.79 -7.41 12.72
CA THR A 38 2.54 -6.61 11.52
C THR A 38 1.77 -7.42 10.48
N SER A 39 2.10 -8.70 10.30
CA SER A 39 1.38 -9.61 9.41
C SER A 39 -0.08 -9.77 9.82
N GLU A 40 -0.33 -10.03 11.11
CA GLU A 40 -1.69 -10.14 11.66
C GLU A 40 -2.48 -8.83 11.45
N ALA A 41 -1.86 -7.67 11.68
CA ALA A 41 -2.51 -6.38 11.46
C ALA A 41 -2.83 -6.14 9.98
N VAL A 42 -1.88 -6.39 9.07
CA VAL A 42 -2.09 -6.22 7.63
C VAL A 42 -3.19 -7.15 7.13
N GLN A 43 -3.22 -8.41 7.57
CA GLN A 43 -4.25 -9.36 7.19
C GLN A 43 -5.66 -8.92 7.63
N LYS A 44 -5.80 -8.39 8.86
CA LYS A 44 -7.08 -7.83 9.33
C LYS A 44 -7.54 -6.65 8.48
N ILE A 45 -6.62 -5.73 8.18
CA ILE A 45 -6.89 -4.58 7.31
C ILE A 45 -7.37 -5.03 5.94
N LEU A 46 -6.66 -5.99 5.33
CA LEU A 46 -7.00 -6.49 4.00
C LEU A 46 -8.31 -7.30 4.01
N GLY A 47 -8.57 -8.07 5.06
CA GLY A 47 -9.80 -8.85 5.27
C GLY A 47 -11.04 -7.99 5.47
N GLY A 48 -10.89 -6.82 6.08
CA GLY A 48 -11.95 -5.82 6.18
C GLY A 48 -12.57 -5.63 7.54
N ASP A 49 -11.99 -6.22 8.57
CA ASP A 49 -12.33 -5.97 9.97
C ASP A 49 -11.63 -4.71 10.52
N TRP A 50 -11.45 -3.69 9.67
CA TRP A 50 -10.60 -2.54 9.97
C TRP A 50 -11.35 -1.39 10.65
N THR A 51 -10.90 -0.99 11.85
CA THR A 51 -11.15 0.33 12.47
C THR A 51 -9.93 1.24 12.29
N ALA A 52 -10.09 2.56 12.14
CA ALA A 52 -8.98 3.52 11.91
C ALA A 52 -7.71 3.29 12.78
N ASP A 53 -7.88 2.70 13.96
CA ASP A 53 -6.82 2.27 14.88
C ASP A 53 -5.83 1.23 14.31
N GLU A 54 -6.20 0.34 13.39
CA GLU A 54 -5.29 -0.77 12.98
C GLU A 54 -4.17 -0.37 12.01
N ALA A 55 -4.32 0.72 11.24
CA ALA A 55 -3.17 1.30 10.52
C ALA A 55 -2.10 1.82 11.49
N SER A 56 -2.51 2.18 12.71
CA SER A 56 -1.62 2.51 13.82
C SER A 56 -0.89 1.28 14.35
N SER A 57 -1.30 0.04 14.07
CA SER A 57 -0.60 -1.17 14.53
C SER A 57 0.78 -1.32 13.89
N VAL A 58 0.93 -0.95 12.61
CA VAL A 58 2.25 -0.92 11.96
C VAL A 58 3.10 0.23 12.52
N ALA A 59 2.48 1.38 12.79
CA ALA A 59 3.14 2.52 13.44
C ALA A 59 3.62 2.15 14.86
N LEU A 60 2.81 1.42 15.62
CA LEU A 60 3.12 0.94 16.96
C LEU A 60 4.31 -0.02 16.96
N VAL A 61 4.44 -0.89 15.96
CA VAL A 61 5.62 -1.76 15.84
C VAL A 61 6.89 -0.93 15.63
N ILE A 62 6.83 0.11 14.80
CA ILE A 62 7.96 1.01 14.56
C ILE A 62 8.28 1.85 15.82
N GLN A 63 7.26 2.36 16.51
CA GLN A 63 7.42 3.10 17.77
C GLN A 63 7.99 2.20 18.88
N ASN A 64 7.53 0.96 19.01
CA ASN A 64 8.10 0.01 19.97
C ASN A 64 9.57 -0.29 19.65
N ALA A 65 9.93 -0.42 18.37
CA ALA A 65 11.32 -0.60 17.96
C ALA A 65 12.17 0.63 18.32
N GLU A 66 11.62 1.84 18.18
CA GLU A 66 12.24 3.10 18.59
C GLU A 66 12.45 3.17 20.12
N GLU A 67 11.42 2.88 20.93
CA GLU A 67 11.52 2.84 22.39
C GLU A 67 12.58 1.85 22.85
N THR A 68 12.59 0.67 22.25
CA THR A 68 13.52 -0.40 22.59
C THR A 68 14.96 -0.03 22.20
N CYS A 69 15.16 0.54 21.01
CA CYS A 69 16.48 0.98 20.56
C CYS A 69 16.97 2.22 21.33
N SER A 70 16.06 3.06 21.85
CA SER A 70 16.42 4.25 22.63
C SER A 70 17.22 3.94 23.89
N LEU A 71 17.08 2.72 24.42
CA LEU A 71 17.82 2.21 25.57
C LEU A 71 19.32 1.94 25.30
N LEU A 72 19.73 1.88 24.03
CA LEU A 72 21.13 1.71 23.65
C LEU A 72 21.93 2.99 23.94
N GLU A 73 23.24 2.89 24.16
CA GLU A 73 24.06 4.07 24.48
C GLU A 73 24.49 4.85 23.23
N ASP A 74 24.95 4.14 22.20
CA ASP A 74 25.55 4.73 21.00
C ASP A 74 24.56 4.87 19.82
N ALA A 75 24.61 6.02 19.14
CA ALA A 75 23.71 6.35 18.03
C ALA A 75 23.92 5.47 16.79
N LYS A 76 25.15 5.00 16.53
CA LYS A 76 25.44 4.09 15.41
C LYS A 76 24.87 2.69 15.67
N THR A 77 24.98 2.20 16.91
CA THR A 77 24.37 0.94 17.35
C THR A 77 22.86 1.02 17.32
N LYS A 78 22.26 2.14 17.76
CA LYS A 78 20.82 2.42 17.58
C LYS A 78 20.39 2.28 16.13
N ALA A 79 21.12 2.91 15.20
CA ALA A 79 20.82 2.85 13.76
C ALA A 79 20.90 1.45 13.17
N LYS A 80 21.93 0.70 13.56
CA LYS A 80 22.11 -0.68 13.12
C LYS A 80 20.95 -1.56 13.60
N VAL A 81 20.67 -1.58 14.90
CA VAL A 81 19.63 -2.44 15.50
C VAL A 81 18.24 -2.03 15.00
N PHE A 82 17.95 -0.73 15.00
CA PHE A 82 16.67 -0.21 14.55
C PHE A 82 16.42 -0.56 13.07
N GLY A 83 17.45 -0.44 12.22
CA GLY A 83 17.38 -0.84 10.81
C GLY A 83 17.21 -2.35 10.61
N LEU A 84 17.81 -3.17 11.47
CA LEU A 84 17.64 -4.64 11.44
C LEU A 84 16.21 -5.07 11.79
N ILE A 85 15.50 -4.31 12.64
CA ILE A 85 14.12 -4.61 13.01
C ILE A 85 13.14 -4.05 11.96
N THR A 86 13.28 -2.78 11.60
CA THR A 86 12.24 -2.07 10.83
C THR A 86 12.27 -2.38 9.34
N ARG A 87 13.45 -2.54 8.72
CA ARG A 87 13.53 -2.78 7.26
C ARG A 87 12.88 -4.09 6.83
N PRO A 88 13.11 -5.24 7.51
CA PRO A 88 12.45 -6.50 7.17
C PRO A 88 10.93 -6.41 7.33
N VAL A 89 10.45 -5.78 8.40
CA VAL A 89 9.02 -5.55 8.64
C VAL A 89 8.39 -4.75 7.51
N LEU A 90 8.98 -3.60 7.12
CA LEU A 90 8.47 -2.78 6.02
C LEU A 90 8.51 -3.51 4.68
N GLN A 91 9.54 -4.32 4.44
CA GLN A 91 9.65 -5.15 3.25
C GLN A 91 8.59 -6.26 3.22
N SER A 92 8.32 -6.91 4.35
CA SER A 92 7.26 -7.91 4.50
C SER A 92 5.89 -7.31 4.23
N VAL A 93 5.60 -6.14 4.78
CA VAL A 93 4.36 -5.39 4.48
C VAL A 93 4.20 -5.15 2.99
N ARG A 94 5.24 -4.62 2.33
CA ARG A 94 5.18 -4.38 0.88
C ARG A 94 4.94 -5.66 0.08
N SER A 95 5.54 -6.78 0.50
CA SER A 95 5.31 -8.08 -0.13
C SER A 95 3.85 -8.52 0.01
N MET A 96 3.27 -8.39 1.20
CA MET A 96 1.85 -8.70 1.42
C MET A 96 0.92 -7.81 0.60
N LEU A 97 1.21 -6.50 0.53
CA LEU A 97 0.45 -5.56 -0.29
C LEU A 97 0.48 -5.93 -1.77
N ARG A 98 1.64 -6.33 -2.31
CA ARG A 98 1.76 -6.84 -3.68
C ARG A 98 0.99 -8.14 -3.90
N GLY A 99 1.06 -9.05 -2.93
CA GLY A 99 0.39 -10.33 -2.96
C GLY A 99 -1.13 -10.23 -3.15
N THR A 100 -1.75 -9.12 -2.72
CA THR A 100 -3.20 -8.90 -2.90
C THR A 100 -3.65 -8.95 -4.37
N PHE A 101 -2.81 -8.45 -5.29
CA PHE A 101 -3.08 -8.49 -6.73
C PHE A 101 -2.60 -9.77 -7.38
N ALA A 102 -1.45 -10.32 -6.96
CA ALA A 102 -0.85 -11.51 -7.59
C ALA A 102 -1.68 -12.79 -7.36
N GLY A 103 -2.45 -12.87 -6.28
CA GLY A 103 -3.13 -14.11 -5.89
C GLY A 103 -2.19 -15.03 -5.12
N GLU A 104 -2.75 -16.05 -4.48
CA GLU A 104 -1.99 -16.99 -3.63
C GLU A 104 -1.03 -17.89 -4.42
N ALA A 105 -1.03 -17.80 -5.75
CA ALA A 105 -0.08 -18.46 -6.64
C ALA A 105 0.57 -17.41 -7.55
N GLU A 106 1.86 -17.54 -7.80
CA GLU A 106 2.61 -16.79 -8.83
C GLU A 106 2.16 -17.15 -10.26
N ASP A 107 0.85 -17.21 -10.50
CA ASP A 107 0.29 -17.51 -11.81
C ASP A 107 0.50 -16.29 -12.71
N ARG A 108 1.45 -16.46 -13.64
CA ARG A 108 1.81 -15.47 -14.67
C ARG A 108 0.65 -15.09 -15.59
N ASP A 109 -0.48 -15.80 -15.50
CA ASP A 109 -1.69 -15.61 -16.30
C ASP A 109 -2.89 -15.10 -15.46
N PHE A 110 -2.67 -14.53 -14.26
CA PHE A 110 -3.76 -14.00 -13.46
C PHE A 110 -4.49 -12.85 -14.18
N ASP A 111 -5.72 -13.13 -14.64
CA ASP A 111 -6.60 -12.13 -15.23
C ASP A 111 -7.17 -11.22 -14.14
N ILE A 112 -6.60 -10.02 -14.07
CA ILE A 112 -7.01 -8.97 -13.13
C ILE A 112 -8.47 -8.55 -13.30
N THR A 113 -9.09 -8.79 -14.46
CA THR A 113 -10.50 -8.46 -14.73
C THR A 113 -11.49 -9.42 -14.05
N LEU A 114 -11.01 -10.55 -13.51
CA LEU A 114 -11.81 -11.57 -12.83
C LEU A 114 -11.80 -11.43 -11.30
N LEU A 115 -11.26 -10.33 -10.76
CA LEU A 115 -11.26 -10.06 -9.33
C LEU A 115 -12.68 -10.03 -8.76
N ASP A 116 -13.00 -10.90 -7.81
CA ASP A 116 -14.26 -10.82 -7.07
C ASP A 116 -14.35 -9.50 -6.26
N ALA A 117 -15.55 -9.19 -5.76
CA ALA A 117 -15.81 -7.94 -5.04
C ALA A 117 -15.04 -7.82 -3.71
N ASN A 118 -14.65 -8.93 -3.07
CA ASN A 118 -13.91 -8.92 -1.82
C ASN A 118 -12.43 -8.66 -2.07
N ARG A 119 -11.82 -9.40 -3.00
CA ARG A 119 -10.42 -9.21 -3.38
C ARG A 119 -10.19 -7.84 -4.00
N PHE A 120 -11.12 -7.33 -4.80
CA PHE A 120 -11.07 -5.96 -5.31
C PHE A 120 -11.11 -4.91 -4.18
N ARG A 121 -11.90 -5.13 -3.13
CA ARG A 121 -11.90 -4.28 -1.93
C ARG A 121 -10.56 -4.37 -1.19
N SER A 122 -10.00 -5.57 -1.02
CA SER A 122 -8.67 -5.75 -0.41
C SER A 122 -7.58 -5.01 -1.18
N CYS A 123 -7.62 -5.05 -2.51
CA CYS A 123 -6.72 -4.28 -3.38
C CYS A 123 -6.85 -2.76 -3.18
N CYS A 124 -8.09 -2.25 -3.05
CA CYS A 124 -8.31 -0.85 -2.70
C CYS A 124 -7.73 -0.52 -1.32
N ARG A 125 -7.95 -1.37 -0.31
CA ARG A 125 -7.39 -1.17 1.03
C ARG A 125 -5.87 -1.21 1.02
N ALA A 126 -5.25 -2.06 0.19
CA ALA A 126 -3.80 -2.11 0.00
C ALA A 126 -3.23 -0.76 -0.50
N VAL A 127 -3.93 -0.09 -1.43
CA VAL A 127 -3.56 1.28 -1.86
C VAL A 127 -3.62 2.26 -0.70
N SER A 128 -4.70 2.22 0.10
CA SER A 128 -4.83 3.11 1.25
C SER A 128 -3.73 2.86 2.28
N LEU A 129 -3.44 1.59 2.57
CA LEU A 129 -2.41 1.23 3.54
C LEU A 129 -1.02 1.66 3.06
N ALA A 130 -0.67 1.43 1.79
CA ALA A 130 0.59 1.93 1.22
C ALA A 130 0.73 3.45 1.35
N ALA A 131 -0.35 4.19 1.10
CA ALA A 131 -0.36 5.65 1.22
C ALA A 131 -0.18 6.12 2.68
N SER A 132 -0.91 5.49 3.62
CA SER A 132 -0.83 5.82 5.04
C SER A 132 0.55 5.52 5.62
N LEU A 133 1.13 4.36 5.27
CA LEU A 133 2.48 3.99 5.71
C LEU A 133 3.54 4.94 5.16
N GLY A 134 3.47 5.31 3.88
CA GLY A 134 4.38 6.29 3.30
C GLY A 134 4.27 7.67 3.96
N THR A 135 3.07 8.09 4.37
CA THR A 135 2.85 9.35 5.09
C THR A 135 3.40 9.27 6.51
N MET A 136 3.08 8.22 7.25
CA MET A 136 3.55 8.00 8.62
C MET A 136 5.08 7.92 8.72
N LEU A 137 5.74 7.21 7.79
CA LEU A 137 7.20 7.16 7.75
C LEU A 137 7.83 8.53 7.46
N ASN A 138 7.17 9.35 6.63
CA ASN A 138 7.61 10.72 6.37
C ASN A 138 7.43 11.61 7.62
N GLU A 139 6.31 11.47 8.33
CA GLU A 139 6.07 12.17 9.60
C GLU A 139 7.09 11.78 10.67
N PHE A 140 7.44 10.50 10.81
CA PHE A 140 8.49 10.06 11.74
C PHE A 140 9.83 10.70 11.42
N GLN A 141 10.21 10.77 10.14
CA GLN A 141 11.44 11.43 9.70
C GLN A 141 11.45 12.92 10.08
N GLU A 142 10.31 13.61 9.96
CA GLU A 142 10.22 15.05 10.20
C GLU A 142 10.04 15.43 11.68
N SER A 143 9.48 14.53 12.49
CA SER A 143 8.99 14.88 13.84
C SER A 143 9.70 14.17 14.99
N SER A 144 10.27 12.97 14.81
CA SER A 144 10.91 12.27 15.94
C SER A 144 12.38 12.62 16.09
N VAL A 145 12.71 13.09 17.30
CA VAL A 145 14.07 13.44 17.73
C VAL A 145 15.00 12.24 17.63
N PHE A 146 14.48 11.03 17.86
CA PHE A 146 15.25 9.80 17.72
C PHE A 146 15.76 9.63 16.28
N TYR A 147 14.89 9.77 15.27
CA TYR A 147 15.32 9.66 13.87
C TYR A 147 16.27 10.76 13.45
N MET A 148 16.01 12.01 13.85
CA MET A 148 16.90 13.14 13.52
C MET A 148 18.32 12.90 14.04
N LEU A 149 18.46 12.46 15.30
CA LEU A 149 19.76 12.15 15.91
C LEU A 149 20.48 10.98 15.23
N MET A 150 19.72 9.97 14.78
CA MET A 150 20.29 8.80 14.11
C MET A 150 20.70 9.11 12.67
N GLU A 151 19.93 9.91 11.95
CA GLU A 151 20.31 10.38 10.62
C GLU A 151 21.58 11.23 10.67
N GLU A 152 21.72 12.11 11.67
CA GLU A 152 22.93 12.90 11.88
C GLU A 152 24.14 12.00 12.22
N ALA A 153 23.97 11.02 13.11
CA ALA A 153 25.04 10.08 13.47
C ALA A 153 25.49 9.21 12.27
N CYS A 154 24.56 8.82 11.41
CA CYS A 154 24.87 8.09 10.17
C CYS A 154 25.51 8.99 9.11
N ALA A 155 25.09 10.25 8.98
CA ALA A 155 25.65 11.20 8.01
C ALA A 155 27.11 11.57 8.32
N ASN A 156 27.49 11.55 9.60
CA ASN A 156 28.85 11.85 10.07
C ASN A 156 29.80 10.63 10.05
N GLY A 157 29.32 9.44 9.68
CA GLY A 157 30.14 8.24 9.49
C GLY A 157 30.58 8.03 8.04
N GLU A 158 31.64 7.25 7.81
CA GLU A 158 32.13 6.90 6.45
C GLU A 158 31.11 6.07 5.62
N ASP A 159 30.10 5.48 6.27
CA ASP A 159 28.94 4.84 5.63
C ASP A 159 27.81 5.87 5.46
N SER A 160 27.99 6.83 4.55
CA SER A 160 26.96 7.83 4.20
C SER A 160 25.79 7.16 3.46
N GLY A 161 24.99 6.39 4.19
CA GLY A 161 23.76 5.77 3.71
C GLY A 161 22.67 6.82 3.48
N SER A 162 21.73 6.51 2.58
CA SER A 162 20.48 7.27 2.45
C SER A 162 19.78 7.39 3.82
N PRO A 163 19.07 8.51 4.10
CA PRO A 163 18.25 8.67 5.30
C PRO A 163 17.38 7.44 5.54
N LEU A 164 17.26 7.02 6.81
CA LEU A 164 16.81 5.68 7.24
C LEU A 164 15.51 5.25 6.55
N PHE A 165 14.55 6.17 6.41
CA PHE A 165 13.25 5.90 5.78
C PHE A 165 13.04 6.53 4.41
N LYS A 166 13.94 7.39 3.92
CA LYS A 166 13.73 8.07 2.62
C LYS A 166 13.57 7.09 1.46
N GLN A 167 14.29 5.96 1.51
CA GLN A 167 14.14 4.90 0.52
C GLN A 167 12.80 4.17 0.67
N ASP A 168 12.36 3.90 1.90
CA ASP A 168 11.13 3.17 2.16
C ASP A 168 9.88 4.01 1.90
N VAL A 169 9.89 5.32 2.21
CA VAL A 169 8.85 6.28 1.79
C VAL A 169 8.68 6.24 0.27
N ARG A 170 9.78 6.33 -0.49
CA ARG A 170 9.73 6.24 -1.96
C ARG A 170 9.20 4.90 -2.43
N ARG A 171 9.60 3.80 -1.79
CA ARG A 171 9.13 2.44 -2.12
C ARG A 171 7.64 2.28 -1.86
N PHE A 172 7.10 2.81 -0.77
CA PHE A 172 5.65 2.80 -0.51
C PHE A 172 4.87 3.71 -1.45
N GLN A 173 5.42 4.87 -1.83
CA GLN A 173 4.81 5.73 -2.87
C GLN A 173 4.77 5.03 -4.23
N GLN A 174 5.84 4.34 -4.61
CA GLN A 174 5.89 3.51 -5.81
C GLN A 174 4.87 2.36 -5.73
N GLU A 175 4.76 1.71 -4.57
CA GLU A 175 3.79 0.65 -4.32
C GLU A 175 2.36 1.14 -4.48
N GLN A 176 2.04 2.28 -3.84
CA GLN A 176 0.74 2.92 -3.97
C GLN A 176 0.42 3.23 -5.43
N ALA A 177 1.37 3.78 -6.19
CA ALA A 177 1.18 4.08 -7.60
C ALA A 177 0.95 2.82 -8.45
N HIS A 178 1.73 1.76 -8.20
CA HIS A 178 1.59 0.48 -8.88
C HIS A 178 0.23 -0.17 -8.62
N LEU A 179 -0.16 -0.27 -7.35
CA LEU A 179 -1.47 -0.81 -6.94
C LEU A 179 -2.62 0.04 -7.52
N SER A 180 -2.50 1.37 -7.50
CA SER A 180 -3.51 2.27 -8.09
C SER A 180 -3.67 2.02 -9.59
N SER A 181 -2.57 1.91 -10.34
CA SER A 181 -2.59 1.60 -11.76
C SER A 181 -3.24 0.25 -12.05
N SER A 182 -2.99 -0.76 -11.20
CA SER A 182 -3.64 -2.07 -11.30
C SER A 182 -5.16 -2.00 -11.08
N ILE A 183 -5.65 -1.17 -10.14
CA ILE A 183 -7.10 -0.91 -9.98
C ILE A 183 -7.67 -0.26 -11.24
N VAL A 184 -7.00 0.77 -11.76
CA VAL A 184 -7.45 1.48 -12.97
C VAL A 184 -7.58 0.50 -14.14
N ARG A 185 -6.52 -0.28 -14.39
CA ARG A 185 -6.51 -1.31 -15.44
C ARG A 185 -7.63 -2.33 -15.26
N CYS A 186 -7.81 -2.84 -14.04
CA CYS A 186 -8.89 -3.78 -13.72
C CYS A 186 -10.28 -3.24 -14.09
N VAL A 187 -10.57 -1.99 -13.72
CA VAL A 187 -11.88 -1.38 -13.99
C VAL A 187 -12.06 -1.10 -15.49
N VAL A 188 -11.04 -0.52 -16.11
CA VAL A 188 -11.06 -0.09 -17.51
C VAL A 188 -11.14 -1.28 -18.46
N ASP A 189 -10.30 -2.31 -18.26
CA ASP A 189 -10.32 -3.50 -19.10
C ASP A 189 -11.61 -4.30 -18.91
N ARG A 190 -12.14 -4.35 -17.67
CA ARG A 190 -13.42 -5.00 -17.43
C ARG A 190 -14.57 -4.28 -18.13
N PHE A 191 -14.63 -2.96 -18.00
CA PHE A 191 -15.66 -2.17 -18.68
C PHE A 191 -15.56 -2.28 -20.20
N ARG A 192 -14.33 -2.28 -20.75
CA ARG A 192 -14.11 -2.54 -22.18
C ARG A 192 -14.70 -3.89 -22.62
N ASN A 193 -14.46 -4.94 -21.85
CA ASN A 193 -15.00 -6.27 -22.14
C ASN A 193 -16.53 -6.29 -22.05
N ASP A 194 -17.09 -5.63 -21.03
CA ASP A 194 -18.54 -5.54 -20.85
C ASP A 194 -19.19 -4.68 -21.97
N LEU A 195 -18.47 -3.72 -22.57
CA LEU A 195 -18.93 -2.87 -23.67
C LEU A 195 -18.95 -3.54 -25.06
N VAL A 196 -18.34 -4.72 -25.21
CA VAL A 196 -18.24 -5.42 -26.51
C VAL A 196 -19.59 -5.55 -27.23
N PRO A 197 -20.70 -5.96 -26.57
CA PRO A 197 -22.01 -6.05 -27.22
C PRO A 197 -22.49 -4.71 -27.80
N TYR A 198 -22.34 -3.63 -27.03
CA TYR A 198 -22.74 -2.29 -27.48
C TYR A 198 -21.88 -1.82 -28.66
N ARG A 199 -20.56 -2.08 -28.63
CA ARG A 199 -19.67 -1.79 -29.75
C ARG A 199 -20.08 -2.53 -31.03
N HIS A 200 -20.51 -3.79 -30.92
CA HIS A 200 -21.05 -4.51 -32.07
C HIS A 200 -22.27 -3.80 -32.66
N CYS A 201 -23.22 -3.38 -31.83
CA CYS A 201 -24.39 -2.64 -32.31
C CYS A 201 -24.01 -1.33 -33.04
N VAL A 202 -22.99 -0.62 -32.54
CA VAL A 202 -22.47 0.61 -33.16
C VAL A 202 -21.85 0.33 -34.53
N VAL A 203 -20.99 -0.69 -34.64
CA VAL A 203 -20.28 -1.02 -35.89
C VAL A 203 -21.22 -1.55 -36.97
N TYR A 204 -22.19 -2.38 -36.59
CA TYR A 204 -23.10 -3.03 -37.55
C TYR A 204 -24.39 -2.22 -37.81
N GLY A 205 -24.56 -1.07 -37.17
CA GLY A 205 -25.71 -0.19 -37.38
C GLY A 205 -27.03 -0.71 -36.78
N ASP A 206 -26.95 -1.66 -35.85
CA ASP A 206 -28.11 -2.28 -35.18
C ASP A 206 -28.67 -1.43 -34.03
N LEU A 207 -28.16 -0.20 -33.86
CA LEU A 207 -28.68 0.76 -32.90
C LEU A 207 -30.11 1.14 -33.30
N SER A 208 -31.08 0.53 -32.60
CA SER A 208 -32.49 0.85 -32.76
C SER A 208 -32.68 2.33 -32.41
N ALA A 209 -33.16 3.13 -33.36
CA ALA A 209 -33.56 4.50 -33.05
C ALA A 209 -34.64 4.44 -31.95
N PRO A 210 -34.50 5.18 -30.83
CA PRO A 210 -35.55 5.24 -29.85
C PRO A 210 -36.84 5.75 -30.53
N PRO A 211 -38.01 5.20 -30.20
CA PRO A 211 -39.27 5.63 -30.79
C PRO A 211 -39.40 7.15 -30.63
N SER A 212 -39.81 7.82 -31.71
CA SER A 212 -39.83 9.28 -31.87
C SER A 212 -40.64 10.05 -30.81
N ASP A 213 -41.41 9.35 -29.98
CA ASP A 213 -42.22 9.94 -28.90
C ASP A 213 -41.50 9.99 -27.54
N SER A 214 -40.26 9.46 -27.42
CA SER A 214 -39.49 9.42 -26.17
C SER A 214 -38.19 10.24 -26.22
N VAL A 215 -38.21 11.41 -26.86
CA VAL A 215 -37.06 12.35 -26.92
C VAL A 215 -36.93 13.13 -25.60
N LEU A 216 -36.86 12.42 -24.47
CA LEU A 216 -36.47 12.91 -23.15
C LEU A 216 -35.36 12.01 -22.57
N SER A 217 -34.20 12.06 -23.22
CA SER A 217 -32.83 12.15 -22.65
C SER A 217 -32.47 11.53 -21.28
N HIS A 218 -33.00 10.37 -20.87
CA HIS A 218 -32.58 9.75 -19.60
C HIS A 218 -32.33 8.23 -19.63
N ASP A 219 -32.73 7.52 -20.68
CA ASP A 219 -32.52 6.08 -20.74
C ASP A 219 -31.24 5.73 -21.51
N LEU A 220 -30.31 5.07 -20.82
CA LEU A 220 -29.17 4.38 -21.44
C LEU A 220 -29.70 3.38 -22.48
N SER A 221 -28.97 3.20 -23.59
CA SER A 221 -29.23 2.09 -24.52
C SER A 221 -29.27 0.76 -23.77
N GLY A 222 -30.11 -0.17 -24.23
CA GLY A 222 -30.29 -1.47 -23.58
C GLY A 222 -28.97 -2.17 -23.29
N ASP A 223 -28.09 -2.21 -24.30
CA ASP A 223 -26.78 -2.86 -24.23
C ASP A 223 -25.73 -2.08 -23.42
N LEU A 224 -26.01 -0.82 -23.04
CA LEU A 224 -25.14 0.00 -22.19
C LEU A 224 -25.55 -0.04 -20.72
N ARG A 225 -26.77 -0.48 -20.41
CA ARG A 225 -27.30 -0.50 -19.04
C ARG A 225 -26.49 -1.39 -18.11
N GLU A 226 -26.26 -2.64 -18.50
CA GLU A 226 -25.51 -3.61 -17.69
C GLU A 226 -24.03 -3.20 -17.50
N PRO A 227 -23.27 -2.81 -18.55
CA PRO A 227 -21.92 -2.31 -18.39
C PRO A 227 -21.82 -1.11 -17.44
N MET A 228 -22.79 -0.18 -17.52
CA MET A 228 -22.83 0.98 -16.62
C MET A 228 -23.13 0.60 -15.17
N GLN A 229 -24.02 -0.36 -14.93
CA GLN A 229 -24.30 -0.88 -13.58
C GLN A 229 -23.07 -1.58 -12.98
N LEU A 230 -22.35 -2.38 -13.78
CA LEU A 230 -21.12 -3.05 -13.35
C LEU A 230 -20.00 -2.04 -13.05
N LEU A 231 -19.85 -1.01 -13.87
CA LEU A 231 -18.94 0.10 -13.63
C LEU A 231 -19.30 0.84 -12.33
N GLU A 232 -20.57 1.20 -12.14
CA GLU A 232 -21.05 1.86 -10.93
C GLU A 232 -20.78 1.01 -9.68
N HIS A 233 -21.01 -0.30 -9.77
CA HIS A 233 -20.71 -1.22 -8.68
C HIS A 233 -19.22 -1.18 -8.30
N ARG A 234 -18.31 -1.28 -9.26
CA ARG A 234 -16.86 -1.23 -9.02
C ARG A 234 -16.41 0.12 -8.46
N LEU A 235 -16.92 1.22 -9.00
CA LEU A 235 -16.66 2.56 -8.47
C LEU A 235 -17.18 2.71 -7.04
N GLY A 236 -18.32 2.10 -6.71
CA GLY A 236 -18.84 1.97 -5.35
C GLY A 236 -17.91 1.22 -4.41
N LEU A 237 -17.28 0.13 -4.88
CA LEU A 237 -16.25 -0.59 -4.11
C LEU A 237 -15.02 0.29 -3.83
N ILE A 238 -14.53 1.04 -4.82
CA ILE A 238 -13.43 2.00 -4.62
C ILE A 238 -13.82 3.05 -3.57
N LYS A 239 -15.03 3.62 -3.71
CA LYS A 239 -15.55 4.65 -2.79
C LYS A 239 -15.66 4.15 -1.36
N SER A 240 -16.19 2.94 -1.17
CA SER A 240 -16.37 2.35 0.16
C SER A 240 -15.04 1.96 0.81
N ALA A 241 -14.06 1.49 0.04
CA ALA A 241 -12.77 1.06 0.56
C ALA A 241 -11.78 2.22 0.80
N LEU A 242 -11.77 3.24 -0.07
CA LEU A 242 -10.82 4.36 0.00
C LEU A 242 -11.40 5.64 0.61
N GLY A 243 -12.73 5.75 0.74
CA GLY A 243 -13.39 6.96 1.21
C GLY A 243 -13.06 8.21 0.36
N LYS A 244 -13.03 9.39 1.00
CA LYS A 244 -12.71 10.68 0.37
C LYS A 244 -11.22 11.01 0.47
N THR A 245 -10.36 10.12 -0.03
CA THR A 245 -8.91 10.30 0.02
C THR A 245 -8.32 10.89 -1.27
N ARG A 246 -7.09 11.41 -1.19
CA ARG A 246 -6.32 11.84 -2.37
C ARG A 246 -6.02 10.67 -3.29
N ALA A 247 -5.78 9.48 -2.73
CA ALA A 247 -5.56 8.24 -3.48
C ALA A 247 -6.80 7.86 -4.30
N ALA A 248 -7.99 7.91 -3.69
CA ALA A 248 -9.25 7.73 -4.42
C ALA A 248 -9.35 8.75 -5.57
N SER A 249 -9.23 10.04 -5.29
CA SER A 249 -9.35 11.07 -6.32
C SER A 249 -8.42 10.87 -7.53
N ARG A 250 -7.20 10.34 -7.30
CA ARG A 250 -6.27 10.00 -8.38
C ARG A 250 -6.77 8.84 -9.24
N ILE A 251 -7.16 7.73 -8.61
CA ILE A 251 -7.71 6.56 -9.30
C ILE A 251 -8.94 6.93 -10.12
N TRP A 252 -9.85 7.72 -9.54
CA TRP A 252 -11.08 8.16 -10.22
C TRP A 252 -10.80 9.00 -11.46
N ARG A 253 -9.83 9.92 -11.41
CA ARG A 253 -9.44 10.73 -12.58
C ARG A 253 -8.79 9.88 -13.67
N GLU A 254 -7.93 8.93 -13.29
CA GLU A 254 -7.28 8.04 -14.24
C GLU A 254 -8.31 7.12 -14.91
N ILE A 255 -9.26 6.55 -14.16
CA ILE A 255 -10.39 5.79 -14.73
C ILE A 255 -11.19 6.67 -15.70
N ALA A 256 -11.62 7.85 -15.27
CA ALA A 256 -12.42 8.74 -16.12
C ALA A 256 -11.71 9.10 -17.43
N SER A 257 -10.40 9.38 -17.37
CA SER A 257 -9.61 9.69 -18.55
C SER A 257 -9.47 8.51 -19.51
N GLU A 258 -9.30 7.29 -19.00
CA GLU A 258 -9.17 6.10 -19.86
C GLU A 258 -10.52 5.69 -20.46
N LEU A 259 -11.62 5.82 -19.69
CA LEU A 259 -12.97 5.60 -20.20
C LEU A 259 -13.34 6.60 -21.31
N ASP A 260 -12.97 7.88 -21.13
CA ASP A 260 -13.21 8.93 -22.14
C ASP A 260 -12.50 8.61 -23.47
N LYS A 261 -11.21 8.23 -23.41
CA LYS A 261 -10.46 7.77 -24.59
C LYS A 261 -11.11 6.57 -25.25
N GLN A 262 -11.48 5.55 -24.47
CA GLN A 262 -12.10 4.34 -25.00
C GLN A 262 -13.43 4.64 -25.67
N VAL A 263 -14.31 5.40 -25.04
CA VAL A 263 -15.60 5.75 -25.66
C VAL A 263 -15.37 6.55 -26.94
N PHE A 264 -14.41 7.47 -26.94
CA PHE A 264 -14.08 8.23 -28.14
C PHE A 264 -13.55 7.33 -29.29
N GLU A 265 -12.60 6.44 -28.99
CA GLU A 265 -11.95 5.58 -29.98
C GLU A 265 -12.82 4.40 -30.44
N ASP A 266 -13.40 3.67 -29.50
CA ASP A 266 -14.11 2.41 -29.76
C ASP A 266 -15.59 2.62 -30.11
N ILE A 267 -16.18 3.78 -29.81
CA ILE A 267 -17.59 4.07 -30.12
C ILE A 267 -17.70 5.20 -31.13
N PHE A 268 -17.22 6.40 -30.80
CA PHE A 268 -17.43 7.56 -31.67
C PHE A 268 -16.69 7.42 -33.00
N ILE A 269 -15.38 7.14 -33.00
CA ILE A 269 -14.64 7.01 -34.25
C ILE A 269 -15.22 5.88 -35.12
N LEU A 270 -15.55 4.73 -34.52
CA LEU A 270 -16.13 3.60 -35.27
C LEU A 270 -17.53 3.86 -35.82
N ALA A 271 -18.33 4.72 -35.18
CA ALA A 271 -19.65 5.10 -35.69
C ALA A 271 -19.59 6.02 -36.92
N PHE A 272 -18.46 6.71 -37.14
CA PHE A 272 -18.30 7.71 -38.21
C PHE A 272 -17.21 7.35 -39.23
N ALA A 273 -16.51 6.23 -39.06
CA ALA A 273 -15.49 5.69 -39.97
C ALA A 273 -16.11 4.76 -41.03
#